data_AF-A0ABD0TL14-F1
#
_entry.id   AF-A0ABD0TL14-F1
#
_cell.length_a   1.000
_cell.length_b   1.000
_cell.length_c   1.000
_cell.angle_alpha   90.00
_cell.angle_beta   90.00
_cell.angle_gamma   90.00
#
_symmetry.space_group_name_H-M   'P 1'
#
loop_
_entity.id
_entity.type
_entity.pdbx_description
1 polymer ?
#
loop_
_entity_poly.entity_id
_entity_poly.type
_entity_poly.pdbx_seq_one_letter_code
_entity_poly.pdbx_strand_id
1 'polypeptide(L)'
;MSSFKVLFCDFCVVLLVGVTLALTEEKASTTTTTTVDDTPKGNCSCGGFPTSTPEVDAKPLLAQTPGLIVKCVDEGATTCKNLCTALATATKAKGPEILCNKLKEANELKLSAFYKICDRPWVYAEMTAEEPLCCDGGKVKVCPSVEKLNATSSVIIDAKTVM
;
A
#
# COMPACT_ATOMS: atom_id res chain seq x y z
N MET A 1 38.09 -15.30 52.32
CA MET A 1 37.35 -15.43 51.04
C MET A 1 37.06 -14.02 50.55
N SER A 2 38.07 -13.33 50.02
CA SER A 2 38.66 -13.41 48.67
C SER A 2 37.83 -12.69 47.61
N SER A 3 38.35 -11.51 47.27
CA SER A 3 38.21 -10.75 46.03
C SER A 3 37.95 -11.59 44.78
N PHE A 4 36.90 -11.24 44.03
CA PHE A 4 36.79 -11.49 42.60
C PHE A 4 36.19 -10.23 41.95
N LYS A 5 37.01 -9.19 41.88
CA LYS A 5 36.78 -8.00 41.06
C LYS A 5 37.79 -8.09 39.90
N VAL A 6 37.35 -7.73 38.71
CA VAL A 6 38.17 -7.51 37.50
C VAL A 6 38.58 -8.79 36.75
N LEU A 7 37.67 -9.43 36.00
CA LEU A 7 38.08 -10.37 34.94
C LEU A 7 37.04 -10.66 33.84
N PHE A 8 36.12 -9.73 33.57
CA PHE A 8 35.06 -9.93 32.55
C PHE A 8 35.05 -8.90 31.42
N CYS A 9 36.06 -8.02 31.33
CA CYS A 9 36.11 -6.98 30.29
C CYS A 9 37.13 -7.24 29.15
N ASP A 10 37.98 -8.26 29.26
CA ASP A 10 39.04 -8.53 28.26
C ASP A 10 38.73 -9.68 27.29
N PHE A 11 37.69 -10.49 27.55
CA PHE A 11 37.40 -11.65 26.71
C PHE A 11 36.62 -11.32 25.42
N CYS A 12 36.07 -10.12 25.29
CA CYS A 12 35.34 -9.71 24.09
C CYS A 12 36.24 -9.19 22.96
N VAL A 13 37.46 -8.74 23.27
CA VAL A 13 38.33 -8.11 22.26
C VAL A 13 39.09 -9.17 21.44
N VAL A 14 39.39 -10.33 22.01
CA VAL A 14 40.20 -11.37 21.34
C VAL A 14 39.36 -12.21 20.35
N LEU A 15 38.04 -12.24 20.49
CA LEU A 15 37.14 -13.02 19.61
C LEU A 15 36.79 -12.32 18.28
N LEU A 16 37.10 -11.03 18.13
CA LEU A 16 36.82 -10.25 16.91
C LEU A 16 38.00 -10.18 15.92
N VAL A 17 39.19 -10.68 16.27
CA VAL A 17 40.41 -10.53 15.44
C VAL A 17 40.87 -11.87 14.83
N GLY A 18 40.24 -13.00 15.18
CA GLY A 18 40.86 -14.33 15.07
C GLY A 18 40.29 -15.34 14.07
N VAL A 19 39.37 -14.99 13.14
CA VAL A 19 38.85 -15.89 12.09
C VAL A 19 38.34 -14.97 10.98
N THR A 20 38.85 -14.82 9.75
CA THR A 20 39.29 -15.79 8.74
C THR A 20 40.04 -14.98 7.66
N LEU A 21 41.38 -14.97 7.66
CA LEU A 21 42.18 -14.52 6.50
C LEU A 21 42.83 -15.78 5.90
N ALA A 22 42.02 -16.54 5.18
CA ALA A 22 42.46 -17.67 4.37
C ALA A 22 41.49 -17.84 3.19
N LEU A 23 41.64 -17.00 2.17
CA LEU A 23 41.13 -17.21 0.81
C LEU A 23 42.23 -16.67 -0.14
N THR A 24 43.10 -17.54 -0.63
CA THR A 24 43.02 -18.11 -1.98
C THR A 24 42.94 -17.04 -3.06
N GLU A 25 44.06 -16.91 -3.76
CA GLU A 25 44.19 -16.32 -5.10
C GLU A 25 43.09 -16.88 -6.01
N GLU A 26 42.13 -16.03 -6.39
CA GLU A 26 41.22 -16.24 -7.51
C GLU A 26 40.97 -14.86 -8.11
N LYS A 27 41.12 -14.81 -9.42
CA LYS A 27 41.18 -13.61 -10.24
C LYS A 27 39.76 -13.08 -10.45
N ALA A 28 39.12 -12.57 -9.40
CA ALA A 28 37.81 -11.93 -9.51
C ALA A 28 37.98 -10.42 -9.65
N SER A 29 37.79 -9.94 -10.88
CA SER A 29 37.65 -8.54 -11.24
C SER A 29 36.57 -7.87 -10.38
N THR A 30 36.98 -7.34 -9.23
CA THR A 30 36.15 -6.43 -8.43
C THR A 30 36.25 -5.07 -9.08
N THR A 31 35.47 -4.88 -10.13
CA THR A 31 35.05 -3.54 -10.52
C THR A 31 34.18 -3.04 -9.39
N THR A 32 34.78 -2.26 -8.50
CA THR A 32 34.05 -1.37 -7.60
C THR A 32 33.37 -0.31 -8.46
N THR A 33 32.27 -0.69 -9.12
CA THR A 33 31.36 0.27 -9.72
C THR A 33 30.52 0.81 -8.58
N THR A 34 30.92 1.96 -8.06
CA THR A 34 30.01 2.88 -7.40
C THR A 34 28.97 3.28 -8.46
N THR A 35 27.92 2.49 -8.64
CA THR A 35 26.80 2.87 -9.50
C THR A 35 26.04 3.96 -8.74
N VAL A 36 26.39 5.22 -9.03
CA VAL A 36 25.41 6.29 -8.91
C VAL A 36 24.27 5.86 -9.82
N ASP A 37 23.20 5.33 -9.23
CA ASP A 37 21.97 4.99 -9.93
C ASP A 37 21.34 6.31 -10.40
N ASP A 38 21.82 6.80 -11.55
CA ASP A 38 21.36 8.01 -12.27
C ASP A 38 19.95 7.86 -12.85
N THR A 39 19.24 6.78 -12.51
CA THR A 39 17.84 6.60 -12.88
C THR A 39 17.02 7.75 -12.31
N PRO A 40 16.23 8.48 -13.15
CA PRO A 40 15.38 9.57 -12.68
C PRO A 40 14.50 9.13 -11.52
N LYS A 41 14.36 9.99 -10.50
CA LYS A 41 13.54 9.73 -9.31
C LYS A 41 12.45 10.79 -9.21
N GLY A 42 11.30 10.41 -8.66
CA GLY A 42 10.18 11.32 -8.48
C GLY A 42 9.19 10.82 -7.44
N ASN A 43 8.16 11.63 -7.20
CA ASN A 43 7.14 11.32 -6.21
C ASN A 43 6.24 10.16 -6.66
N CYS A 44 5.88 9.31 -5.71
CA CYS A 44 4.74 8.41 -5.81
C CYS A 44 3.47 9.15 -5.35
N SER A 45 2.39 9.05 -6.12
CA SER A 45 1.07 9.59 -5.78
C SER A 45 0.01 8.50 -5.92
N CYS A 46 -0.93 8.48 -4.97
CA CYS A 46 -2.07 7.57 -4.93
C CYS A 46 -3.36 8.35 -5.21
N GLY A 47 -4.22 7.80 -6.06
CA GLY A 47 -5.45 8.43 -6.51
C GLY A 47 -6.65 7.51 -6.33
N GLY A 48 -7.82 8.09 -6.06
CA GLY A 48 -9.11 7.38 -6.05
C GLY A 48 -9.99 7.88 -7.17
N PHE A 49 -10.43 6.98 -8.05
CA PHE A 49 -11.34 7.26 -9.17
C PHE A 49 -12.69 6.57 -8.98
N PRO A 50 -13.77 7.05 -9.60
CA PRO A 50 -15.09 6.41 -9.51
C PRO A 50 -15.21 5.11 -10.34
N THR A 51 -14.19 4.77 -11.13
CA THR A 51 -14.16 3.58 -11.99
C THR A 51 -12.72 3.12 -12.21
N SER A 52 -12.54 1.84 -12.56
CA SER A 52 -11.25 1.25 -12.92
C SER A 52 -10.78 1.62 -14.34
N THR A 53 -11.63 2.26 -15.14
CA THR A 53 -11.30 2.72 -16.50
C THR A 53 -11.76 4.17 -16.69
N PRO A 54 -11.12 5.14 -16.01
CA PRO A 54 -11.47 6.54 -16.15
C PRO A 54 -11.06 7.08 -17.53
N GLU A 55 -11.66 8.19 -17.95
CA GLU A 55 -11.25 8.91 -19.15
C GLU A 55 -9.79 9.39 -19.03
N VAL A 56 -9.11 9.57 -20.17
CA VAL A 56 -7.66 9.87 -20.23
C VAL A 56 -7.26 11.10 -19.40
N ASP A 57 -8.13 12.12 -19.36
CA ASP A 57 -7.90 13.38 -18.64
C ASP A 57 -8.71 13.51 -17.34
N ALA A 58 -9.34 12.41 -16.91
CA ALA A 58 -10.11 12.42 -15.67
C ALA A 58 -9.19 12.72 -14.48
N LYS A 59 -9.68 13.57 -13.58
CA LYS A 59 -9.00 13.84 -12.31
C LYS A 59 -9.49 12.88 -11.23
N PRO A 60 -8.62 12.44 -10.32
CA PRO A 60 -9.03 11.63 -9.20
C PRO A 60 -9.93 12.44 -8.25
N LEU A 61 -10.91 11.78 -7.64
CA LEU A 61 -11.76 12.35 -6.57
C LEU A 61 -10.94 12.66 -5.31
N LEU A 62 -9.90 11.86 -5.08
CA LEU A 62 -8.91 12.11 -4.05
C LEU A 62 -7.52 11.76 -4.57
N ALA A 63 -6.55 12.62 -4.33
CA ALA A 63 -5.15 12.33 -4.57
C ALA A 63 -4.36 12.58 -3.29
N GLN A 64 -3.39 11.72 -3.00
CA GLN A 64 -2.48 11.83 -1.87
C GLN A 64 -1.06 11.52 -2.34
N THR A 65 -0.09 12.29 -1.86
CA THR A 65 1.33 12.09 -2.15
C THR A 65 2.04 11.77 -0.84
N PRO A 66 2.23 10.49 -0.50
CA PRO A 66 2.76 10.05 0.81
C PRO A 66 4.24 10.36 1.04
N GLY A 67 4.87 11.22 0.23
CA GLY A 67 6.28 11.60 0.36
C GLY A 67 7.29 10.53 -0.04
N LEU A 68 6.84 9.40 -0.61
CA LEU A 68 7.73 8.36 -1.10
C LEU A 68 8.35 8.78 -2.46
N ILE A 69 9.68 8.81 -2.51
CA ILE A 69 10.46 8.98 -3.73
C ILE A 69 10.78 7.61 -4.32
N VAL A 70 10.41 7.40 -5.57
CA VAL A 70 10.65 6.16 -6.31
C VAL A 70 11.42 6.43 -7.59
N LYS A 71 12.10 5.41 -8.12
CA LYS A 71 12.69 5.47 -9.46
C LYS A 71 11.56 5.53 -10.50
N CYS A 72 11.74 6.30 -11.56
CA CYS A 72 10.78 6.44 -12.65
C CYS A 72 10.83 5.26 -13.64
N VAL A 73 10.89 4.04 -13.13
CA VAL A 73 10.95 2.75 -13.85
C VAL A 73 9.99 1.74 -13.23
N ASP A 74 9.85 0.55 -13.81
CA ASP A 74 8.87 -0.46 -13.39
C ASP A 74 9.08 -0.95 -11.94
N GLU A 75 10.33 -0.99 -11.46
CA GLU A 75 10.64 -1.25 -10.05
C GLU A 75 9.92 -0.24 -9.13
N GLY A 76 10.08 1.05 -9.41
CA GLY A 76 9.43 2.13 -8.64
C GLY A 76 7.92 2.19 -8.85
N ALA A 77 7.43 1.81 -10.03
CA ALA A 77 6.00 1.64 -10.29
C ALA A 77 5.40 0.57 -9.38
N THR A 78 6.08 -0.57 -9.26
CA THR A 78 5.66 -1.69 -8.40
C THR A 78 5.68 -1.27 -6.93
N THR A 79 6.73 -0.57 -6.47
CA THR A 79 6.79 -0.03 -5.11
C THR A 79 5.64 0.94 -4.84
N CYS A 80 5.37 1.86 -5.76
CA CYS A 80 4.30 2.84 -5.61
C CYS A 80 2.91 2.18 -5.62
N LYS A 81 2.66 1.21 -6.52
CA LYS A 81 1.45 0.39 -6.55
C LYS A 81 1.21 -0.28 -5.19
N ASN A 82 2.22 -0.98 -4.66
CA ASN A 82 2.11 -1.69 -3.38
C ASN A 82 1.79 -0.74 -2.22
N LEU A 83 2.42 0.44 -2.19
CA LEU A 83 2.12 1.47 -1.20
C LEU A 83 0.66 1.93 -1.30
N CYS A 84 0.20 2.26 -2.51
CA CYS A 84 -1.17 2.76 -2.70
C CYS A 84 -2.21 1.70 -2.33
N THR A 85 -1.98 0.43 -2.68
CA THR A 85 -2.85 -0.69 -2.29
C THR A 85 -2.85 -0.90 -0.78
N ALA A 86 -1.69 -0.81 -0.12
CA ALA A 86 -1.58 -0.92 1.33
C ALA A 86 -2.32 0.22 2.04
N LEU A 87 -2.15 1.47 1.57
CA LEU A 87 -2.87 2.63 2.11
C LEU A 87 -4.37 2.47 1.95
N ALA A 88 -4.83 2.11 0.74
CA ALA A 88 -6.24 1.94 0.48
C ALA A 88 -6.83 0.81 1.35
N THR A 89 -6.09 -0.28 1.56
CA THR A 89 -6.47 -1.38 2.46
C THR A 89 -6.54 -0.93 3.93
N ALA A 90 -5.51 -0.22 4.42
CA ALA A 90 -5.47 0.30 5.78
C ALA A 90 -6.62 1.26 6.07
N THR A 91 -7.06 2.00 5.05
CA THR A 91 -8.19 2.92 5.16
C THR A 91 -9.55 2.26 5.02
N LYS A 92 -9.70 0.95 4.73
CA LYS A 92 -11.03 0.34 4.53
C LYS A 92 -12.01 0.60 5.69
N ALA A 93 -11.53 0.58 6.94
CA ALA A 93 -12.38 0.74 8.12
C ALA A 93 -12.90 2.17 8.36
N LYS A 94 -12.05 3.19 8.16
CA LYS A 94 -12.40 4.62 8.39
C LYS A 94 -12.52 5.46 7.12
N GLY A 95 -12.18 4.85 6.00
CA GLY A 95 -12.19 5.45 4.68
C GLY A 95 -13.57 5.98 4.32
N PRO A 96 -14.65 5.18 4.41
CA PRO A 96 -16.00 5.66 4.12
C PRO A 96 -16.37 6.96 4.83
N GLU A 97 -16.09 7.07 6.13
CA GLU A 97 -16.37 8.28 6.91
C GLU A 97 -15.55 9.49 6.44
N ILE A 98 -14.24 9.30 6.19
CA ILE A 98 -13.35 10.36 5.71
C ILE A 98 -13.76 10.80 4.30
N LEU A 99 -14.08 9.84 3.43
CA LEU A 99 -14.52 10.09 2.06
C LEU A 99 -15.85 10.84 2.04
N CYS A 100 -16.85 10.43 2.82
CA CYS A 100 -18.12 11.15 2.89
C CYS A 100 -17.95 12.56 3.44
N ASN A 101 -17.13 12.75 4.48
CA ASN A 101 -16.85 14.09 5.00
C ASN A 101 -16.28 15.03 3.93
N LYS A 102 -15.49 14.49 2.99
CA LYS A 102 -14.89 15.25 1.89
C LYS A 102 -15.83 15.44 0.70
N LEU A 103 -16.55 14.40 0.27
CA LEU A 103 -17.41 14.40 -0.93
C LEU A 103 -18.79 15.02 -0.67
N LYS A 104 -19.25 15.02 0.60
CA LYS A 104 -20.60 15.40 1.06
C LYS A 104 -21.70 14.46 0.55
N GLU A 105 -21.83 14.33 -0.76
CA GLU A 105 -22.84 13.52 -1.43
C GLU A 105 -22.16 12.47 -2.31
N ALA A 106 -22.63 11.23 -2.23
CA ALA A 106 -22.20 10.15 -3.10
C ALA A 106 -23.34 9.13 -3.23
N ASN A 107 -23.57 8.64 -4.42
CA ASN A 107 -24.58 7.62 -4.69
C ASN A 107 -23.91 6.44 -5.40
N GLU A 108 -23.90 5.30 -4.73
CA GLU A 108 -23.31 4.04 -5.18
C GLU A 108 -21.88 4.16 -5.74
N LEU A 109 -21.06 4.99 -5.09
CA LEU A 109 -19.70 5.26 -5.55
C LEU A 109 -18.80 4.07 -5.25
N LYS A 110 -18.30 3.40 -6.30
CA LYS A 110 -17.24 2.39 -6.17
C LYS A 110 -15.89 3.02 -6.46
N LEU A 111 -15.09 3.19 -5.42
CA LEU A 111 -13.79 3.81 -5.56
C LEU A 111 -12.74 2.80 -6.04
N SER A 112 -12.07 3.11 -7.14
CA SER A 112 -10.93 2.37 -7.67
C SER A 112 -9.63 3.10 -7.35
N ALA A 113 -8.64 2.36 -6.84
CA ALA A 113 -7.32 2.90 -6.51
C ALA A 113 -6.43 2.95 -7.77
N PHE A 114 -5.73 4.06 -7.90
CA PHE A 114 -4.76 4.33 -8.96
C PHE A 114 -3.46 4.79 -8.33
N TYR A 115 -2.36 4.62 -9.05
CA TYR A 115 -1.06 5.15 -8.68
C TYR A 115 -0.46 5.93 -9.85
N LYS A 116 0.41 6.87 -9.52
CA LYS A 116 1.19 7.66 -10.47
C LYS A 116 2.60 7.80 -9.91
N ILE A 117 3.59 7.52 -10.74
CA ILE A 117 5.00 7.79 -10.42
C ILE A 117 5.51 8.92 -11.30
N CYS A 118 6.25 9.84 -10.71
CA CYS A 118 6.84 10.96 -11.43
C CYS A 118 5.72 11.70 -12.22
N ASP A 119 5.99 12.15 -13.44
CA ASP A 119 4.99 12.83 -14.28
C ASP A 119 4.24 11.89 -15.24
N ARG A 120 4.25 10.57 -14.98
CA ARG A 120 3.55 9.59 -15.81
C ARG A 120 2.02 9.67 -15.65
N PRO A 121 1.24 9.06 -16.57
CA PRO A 121 -0.20 8.92 -16.41
C PRO A 121 -0.58 8.09 -15.18
N TRP A 122 -1.83 8.24 -14.73
CA TRP A 122 -2.41 7.38 -13.70
C TRP A 122 -2.57 5.95 -14.20
N VAL A 123 -2.23 4.98 -13.37
CA VAL A 123 -2.35 3.56 -13.66
C VAL A 123 -3.20 2.88 -12.60
N TYR A 124 -4.10 1.99 -13.02
CA TYR A 124 -4.96 1.25 -12.10
C TYR A 124 -4.12 0.36 -11.18
N ALA A 125 -4.37 0.42 -9.88
CA ALA A 125 -3.65 -0.33 -8.87
C ALA A 125 -4.22 -1.75 -8.64
N GLU A 126 -5.14 -2.20 -9.49
CA GLU A 126 -5.83 -3.49 -9.37
C GLU A 126 -6.66 -3.63 -8.10
N MET A 127 -7.10 -2.50 -7.53
CA MET A 127 -7.92 -2.51 -6.34
C MET A 127 -9.13 -1.60 -6.51
N THR A 128 -10.32 -2.16 -6.34
CA THR A 128 -11.59 -1.43 -6.30
C THR A 128 -12.32 -1.81 -5.03
N ALA A 129 -13.03 -0.85 -4.43
CA ALA A 129 -13.87 -1.09 -3.27
C ALA A 129 -14.92 -2.17 -3.58
N GLU A 130 -15.01 -3.16 -2.69
CA GLU A 130 -15.97 -4.26 -2.80
C GLU A 130 -17.41 -3.74 -2.63
N GLU A 131 -17.61 -2.92 -1.61
CA GLU A 131 -18.88 -2.28 -1.30
C GLU A 131 -18.93 -0.85 -1.88
N PRO A 132 -20.09 -0.46 -2.44
CA PRO A 132 -20.30 0.92 -2.88
C PRO A 132 -20.44 1.86 -1.68
N LEU A 133 -19.98 3.10 -1.84
CA LEU A 133 -20.11 4.17 -0.86
C LEU A 133 -21.32 5.05 -1.18
N CYS A 134 -22.18 5.24 -0.19
CA CYS A 134 -23.26 6.22 -0.25
C CYS A 134 -23.07 7.24 0.87
N CYS A 135 -23.13 8.53 0.50
CA CYS A 135 -22.98 9.65 1.42
C CYS A 135 -24.21 10.54 1.36
N ASP A 136 -24.57 11.11 2.51
CA ASP A 136 -25.66 12.08 2.65
C ASP A 136 -25.27 13.11 3.72
N GLY A 137 -25.16 14.38 3.35
CA GLY A 137 -24.72 15.44 4.25
C GLY A 137 -23.33 15.17 4.86
N GLY A 138 -22.47 14.42 4.16
CA GLY A 138 -21.15 14.03 4.61
C GLY A 138 -21.10 12.83 5.57
N LYS A 139 -22.22 12.14 5.81
CA LYS A 139 -22.28 10.91 6.61
C LYS A 139 -22.43 9.69 5.71
N VAL A 140 -21.86 8.56 6.15
CA VAL A 140 -22.01 7.27 5.47
C VAL A 140 -23.44 6.77 5.68
N LYS A 141 -24.08 6.31 4.61
CA LYS A 141 -25.34 5.58 4.65
C LYS A 141 -25.20 4.25 3.90
N VAL A 142 -26.10 3.32 4.18
CA VAL A 142 -26.16 2.06 3.45
C VAL A 142 -26.65 2.34 2.02
N CYS A 143 -25.99 1.76 1.03
CA CYS A 143 -26.42 1.87 -0.35
C CYS A 143 -27.61 0.94 -0.66
N PRO A 144 -28.57 1.36 -1.50
CA PRO A 144 -29.73 0.54 -1.87
C PRO A 144 -29.36 -0.82 -2.48
N SER A 145 -28.28 -0.88 -3.26
CA SER A 145 -27.73 -2.13 -3.81
C SER A 145 -27.31 -3.15 -2.74
N VAL A 146 -26.82 -2.70 -1.59
CA VAL A 146 -26.39 -3.57 -0.48
C VAL A 146 -27.58 -4.02 0.37
N GLU A 147 -28.58 -3.14 0.57
CA GLU A 147 -29.81 -3.48 1.31
C GLU A 147 -30.57 -4.65 0.67
N LYS A 148 -30.66 -4.67 -0.67
CA LYS A 148 -31.34 -5.75 -1.41
C LYS A 148 -30.68 -7.11 -1.24
N LEU A 149 -29.35 -7.15 -1.11
CA LEU A 149 -28.61 -8.40 -0.90
C LEU A 149 -28.91 -8.98 0.49
N ASN A 150 -28.90 -8.14 1.53
CA ASN A 150 -29.20 -8.57 2.90
C ASN A 150 -30.66 -9.05 3.05
N ALA A 151 -31.62 -8.40 2.39
CA ALA A 151 -33.02 -8.80 2.44
C ALA A 151 -33.29 -10.15 1.75
N THR A 152 -32.53 -10.50 0.71
CA THR A 152 -32.73 -11.75 -0.03
C THR A 152 -32.09 -12.95 0.68
N SER A 153 -30.98 -12.74 1.40
CA SER A 153 -30.31 -13.79 2.18
C SER A 153 -31.09 -14.21 3.44
N SER A 154 -31.91 -13.33 4.02
CA SER A 154 -32.75 -13.66 5.19
C SER A 154 -34.00 -14.48 4.86
N VAL A 155 -34.42 -14.58 3.59
CA VAL A 155 -35.66 -15.27 3.19
C VAL A 155 -35.45 -16.77 2.92
N ILE A 156 -34.20 -17.23 2.74
CA ILE A 156 -33.91 -18.60 2.29
C ILE A 156 -33.74 -19.61 3.46
N ILE A 157 -33.70 -19.17 4.73
CA ILE A 157 -33.45 -20.07 5.87
C ILE A 157 -34.73 -20.69 6.48
N ASP A 158 -35.94 -20.29 6.06
CA ASP A 158 -37.21 -20.81 6.61
C ASP A 158 -37.97 -21.71 5.61
N ALA A 159 -37.31 -22.75 5.11
CA ALA A 159 -37.96 -23.80 4.31
C ALA A 159 -37.40 -25.19 4.62
N LYS A 160 -37.53 -25.63 5.89
CA LYS A 160 -37.55 -27.07 6.21
C LYS A 160 -38.42 -27.36 7.44
N THR A 161 -39.72 -27.16 7.29
CA THR A 161 -40.76 -27.73 8.16
C THR A 161 -41.52 -28.79 7.36
N VAL A 162 -41.39 -30.05 7.82
CA VAL A 162 -42.33 -31.18 7.65
C VAL A 162 -42.59 -31.72 6.24
N MET A 163 -42.01 -32.90 5.95
CA MET A 163 -42.74 -34.11 5.55
C MET A 163 -42.04 -35.34 6.13
#